data_AF-A0A8J4YEF2-F1
#
_entry.id   AF-A0A8J4YEF2-F1
#
_cell.length_a   1.000
_cell.length_b   1.000
_cell.length_c   1.000
_cell.angle_alpha   90.00
_cell.angle_beta   90.00
_cell.angle_gamma   90.00
#
_symmetry.space_group_name_H-M   'P 1'
#
loop_
_entity.id
_entity.type
_entity.pdbx_description
1 polymer ?
#
loop_
_entity_poly.entity_id
_entity_poly.type
_entity_poly.pdbx_seq_one_letter_code
_entity_poly.pdbx_strand_id
1 'polypeptide(L)'
;MSARTQLVVAWAALLISAWPLDRVVEHFVQRLPPKSDGGSENKPDRGGAQLRACLACRSAESGFVVLSTETSVEAYSEVDERLASSRSLLRATDTAVHGLIGGFSYWMACIICPDLVLNVNILLPYLGFGSTSNGHETAREFLQRDVFFSFCVAFMISSCIDLDHIVKAVNAASPAPWERGWLHLSLPPLALTCILYSSAYSFHLLWCVTCATLCMLSVLSHHIRDGVHHGLDFYPLGTTPVLPYWLYVVLTLILPLVSSHLSSAIIQQFKSKLDIPASDLYII
;
A
#
# COMPACT_ATOMS: atom_id res chain seq x y z
N MET A 1 -27.72 8.35 6.90
CA MET A 1 -27.14 9.40 6.04
C MET A 1 -27.64 9.17 4.62
N SER A 2 -27.86 10.22 3.83
CA SER A 2 -28.16 10.06 2.41
C SER A 2 -26.95 9.50 1.67
N ALA A 3 -27.17 8.73 0.59
CA ALA A 3 -26.10 8.22 -0.27
C ALA A 3 -25.20 9.35 -0.80
N ARG A 4 -25.76 10.53 -1.08
CA ARG A 4 -24.99 11.72 -1.48
C ARG A 4 -24.02 12.17 -0.38
N THR A 5 -24.47 12.18 0.86
CA THR A 5 -23.62 12.55 2.01
C THR A 5 -22.52 11.53 2.22
N GLN A 6 -22.83 10.23 2.10
CA GLN A 6 -21.83 9.16 2.20
C GLN A 6 -20.78 9.28 1.09
N LEU A 7 -21.20 9.58 -0.14
CA LEU A 7 -20.29 9.77 -1.27
C LEU A 7 -19.34 10.96 -1.01
N VAL A 8 -19.86 12.10 -0.54
CA VAL A 8 -19.03 13.27 -0.20
C VAL A 8 -18.04 12.93 0.93
N VAL A 9 -18.47 12.20 1.96
CA VAL A 9 -17.59 11.77 3.05
C VAL A 9 -16.51 10.81 2.54
N ALA A 10 -16.86 9.83 1.71
CA ALA A 10 -15.91 8.91 1.11
C ALA A 10 -14.89 9.64 0.21
N TRP A 11 -15.35 10.59 -0.60
CA TRP A 11 -14.48 11.46 -1.41
C TRP A 11 -13.52 12.28 -0.57
N ALA A 12 -14.01 12.94 0.48
CA ALA A 12 -13.18 13.73 1.38
C ALA A 12 -12.15 12.85 2.09
N ALA A 13 -12.54 11.67 2.56
CA ALA A 13 -11.65 10.72 3.20
C ALA A 13 -10.58 10.17 2.21
N LEU A 14 -10.98 9.89 0.97
CA LEU A 14 -10.04 9.48 -0.08
C LEU A 14 -9.05 10.59 -0.42
N LEU A 15 -9.49 11.85 -0.53
CA LEU A 15 -8.63 13.01 -0.74
C LEU A 15 -7.64 13.22 0.42
N ILE A 16 -8.10 13.07 1.66
CA ILE A 16 -7.24 13.17 2.84
C ILE A 16 -6.22 12.03 2.87
N SER A 17 -6.62 10.82 2.50
CA SER A 17 -5.72 9.66 2.43
C SER A 17 -4.72 9.78 1.29
N ALA A 18 -5.12 10.40 0.16
CA ALA A 18 -4.25 10.70 -0.97
C ALA A 18 -3.41 11.97 -0.77
N TRP A 19 -3.58 12.67 0.35
CA TRP A 19 -2.75 13.83 0.67
C TRP A 19 -1.31 13.36 0.87
N PRO A 20 -0.30 14.11 0.41
CA PRO A 20 1.07 13.65 0.44
C PRO A 20 1.62 13.83 1.85
N LEU A 21 1.26 12.90 2.74
CA LEU A 21 1.74 12.85 4.11
C LEU A 21 3.27 12.68 4.12
N ASP A 22 3.80 11.99 3.11
CA ASP A 22 5.22 11.84 2.80
C ASP A 22 5.92 13.19 2.67
N ARG A 23 5.34 14.17 1.97
CA ARG A 23 5.92 15.52 1.84
C ARG A 23 5.99 16.22 3.19
N VAL A 24 4.97 16.05 4.04
CA VAL A 24 4.95 16.65 5.38
C VAL A 24 6.04 16.02 6.26
N VAL A 25 6.16 14.70 6.21
CA VAL A 25 7.17 13.96 6.98
C VAL A 25 8.58 14.29 6.48
N GLU A 26 8.80 14.33 5.16
CA GLU A 26 10.09 14.70 4.58
C GLU A 26 10.49 16.12 5.02
N HIS A 27 9.55 17.06 4.97
CA HIS A 27 9.81 18.43 5.40
C HIS A 27 10.07 18.54 6.91
N PHE A 28 9.47 17.66 7.71
CA PHE A 28 9.73 17.55 9.14
C PHE A 28 11.11 16.95 9.43
N VAL A 29 11.48 15.88 8.72
CA VAL A 29 12.81 15.23 8.84
C VAL A 29 13.93 16.19 8.45
N GLN A 30 13.75 16.98 7.39
CA GLN A 30 14.71 18.01 6.98
C GLN A 30 14.89 19.14 7.99
N ARG A 31 13.95 19.33 8.93
CA ARG A 31 14.02 20.34 10.00
C ARG A 31 14.63 19.82 11.30
N LEU A 32 14.91 18.52 11.40
CA LEU A 32 15.64 18.00 12.55
C LEU A 32 17.04 18.63 12.56
N PRO A 33 17.53 19.08 13.73
CA PRO A 33 18.83 19.73 13.81
C PRO A 33 19.88 18.82 13.17
N PRO A 34 20.76 19.36 12.30
CA PRO A 34 21.83 18.57 11.72
C PRO A 34 22.59 17.93 12.88
N LYS A 35 22.89 16.63 12.73
CA LYS A 35 23.67 15.86 13.70
C LYS A 35 24.83 16.76 14.10
N SER A 36 24.87 17.18 15.38
CA SER A 36 26.01 17.93 15.86
C SER A 36 27.17 16.95 15.73
N ASP A 37 27.97 17.13 14.69
CA ASP A 37 29.21 16.40 14.54
C ASP A 37 30.00 16.73 15.80
N GLY A 38 29.95 15.82 16.77
CA GLY A 38 30.62 15.97 18.04
C GLY A 38 32.05 16.31 17.70
N GLY A 39 32.48 17.51 18.10
CA GLY A 39 33.60 18.22 17.51
C GLY A 39 34.76 17.31 17.16
N SER A 40 34.88 16.97 15.87
CA SER A 40 36.15 16.54 15.31
C SER A 40 36.99 17.80 15.21
N GLU A 41 37.67 18.11 16.31
CA GLU A 41 38.83 18.98 16.37
C GLU A 41 39.66 18.82 15.09
N ASN A 42 39.88 19.95 14.40
CA ASN A 42 40.73 20.15 13.24
C ASN A 42 41.77 19.03 13.03
N LYS A 43 41.48 18.07 12.16
CA LYS A 43 42.51 17.24 11.54
C LYS A 43 42.90 17.93 10.23
N PRO A 44 44.12 18.50 10.12
CA PRO A 44 44.52 19.23 8.93
C PRO A 44 44.56 18.32 7.71
N ASP A 45 44.12 18.87 6.58
CA ASP A 45 44.22 18.30 5.24
C ASP A 45 45.57 17.60 5.02
N ARG A 46 45.55 16.27 4.99
CA ARG A 46 46.59 15.45 4.37
C ARG A 46 46.01 14.71 3.17
N GLY A 47 45.55 15.50 2.20
CA GLY A 47 45.52 15.05 0.82
C GLY A 47 46.96 14.94 0.29
N GLY A 48 47.41 13.71 0.01
CA GLY A 48 48.56 13.49 -0.87
C GLY A 48 49.81 12.82 -0.28
N ALA A 49 49.70 11.72 0.48
CA ALA A 49 50.88 10.87 0.75
C ALA A 49 50.59 9.39 1.17
N GLN A 50 49.40 8.85 0.95
CA GLN A 50 49.03 7.50 1.43
C GLN A 50 49.10 6.40 0.35
N LEU A 51 49.97 6.55 -0.66
CA LEU A 51 50.31 5.47 -1.61
C LEU A 51 51.79 5.07 -1.59
N ARG A 52 52.58 5.47 -0.57
CA ARG A 52 54.01 5.10 -0.46
C ARG A 52 54.48 4.61 0.91
N ALA A 53 53.59 4.12 1.78
CA ALA A 53 53.97 3.63 3.11
C ALA A 53 53.54 2.17 3.39
N CYS A 54 53.46 1.32 2.35
CA CYS A 54 53.33 -0.13 2.51
C CYS A 54 54.66 -0.90 2.45
N LEU A 55 55.82 -0.21 2.54
CA LEU A 55 57.13 -0.86 2.34
C LEU A 55 58.24 -0.53 3.35
N ALA A 56 57.93 0.03 4.53
CA ALA A 56 58.98 0.21 5.54
C ALA A 56 58.48 0.04 6.98
N CYS A 57 59.19 -0.83 7.72
CA CYS A 57 59.16 -1.09 9.17
C CYS A 57 57.96 -1.92 9.66
N ARG A 58 58.05 -3.15 10.21
CA ARG A 58 59.13 -3.94 10.86
C ARG A 58 60.12 -3.12 11.68
N SER A 59 59.74 -2.76 12.90
CA SER A 59 60.55 -2.88 14.13
C SER A 59 59.99 -1.98 15.24
N ALA A 60 60.14 -2.48 16.48
CA ALA A 60 60.12 -1.75 17.75
C ALA A 60 58.75 -1.39 18.37
N GLU A 61 58.31 -2.30 19.26
CA GLU A 61 58.05 -2.10 20.69
C GLU A 61 57.65 -0.72 21.23
N SER A 62 56.70 -0.81 22.17
CA SER A 62 56.43 0.03 23.35
C SER A 62 55.27 1.03 23.27
N GLY A 63 54.34 0.88 24.23
CA GLY A 63 53.41 1.92 24.66
C GLY A 63 51.97 1.83 24.14
N PHE A 64 51.24 0.75 24.47
CA PHE A 64 49.79 0.69 24.26
C PHE A 64 49.07 1.52 25.33
N VAL A 65 48.71 2.76 24.99
CA VAL A 65 47.73 3.56 25.74
C VAL A 65 46.36 3.29 25.14
N VAL A 66 45.54 2.50 25.83
CA VAL A 66 44.10 2.37 25.55
C VAL A 66 43.44 3.67 26.00
N LEU A 67 43.28 4.61 25.08
CA LEU A 67 42.35 5.73 25.24
C LEU A 67 40.94 5.19 25.00
N SER A 68 40.08 5.35 26.00
CA SER A 68 38.66 4.95 26.03
C SER A 68 37.93 5.26 24.72
N THR A 69 37.74 4.23 23.90
CA THR A 69 36.89 4.24 22.70
C THR A 69 35.44 3.83 23.00
N GLU A 70 35.13 3.40 24.22
CA GLU A 70 33.82 2.83 24.60
C GLU A 70 32.68 3.86 24.51
N THR A 71 32.91 5.13 24.86
CA THR A 71 31.84 6.15 24.83
C THR A 71 31.42 6.56 23.42
N SER A 72 32.28 6.38 22.42
CA SER A 72 31.95 6.68 21.02
C SER A 72 31.13 5.57 20.37
N VAL A 73 31.40 4.30 20.69
CA VAL A 73 30.70 3.15 20.08
C VAL A 73 29.24 3.08 20.54
N GLU A 74 28.96 3.37 21.81
CA GLU A 74 27.59 3.40 22.33
C GLU A 74 26.75 4.52 21.69
N ALA A 75 27.34 5.70 21.49
CA ALA A 75 26.66 6.82 20.84
C ALA A 75 26.35 6.55 19.36
N TYR A 76 27.20 5.81 18.64
CA TYR A 76 26.92 5.39 17.26
C TYR A 76 25.81 4.32 17.21
N SER A 77 25.83 3.36 18.13
CA SER A 77 24.80 2.31 18.23
C SER A 77 23.40 2.90 18.49
N GLU A 78 23.27 3.89 19.39
CA GLU A 78 21.97 4.48 19.72
C GLU A 78 21.38 5.31 18.55
N VAL A 79 22.24 5.98 17.78
CA VAL A 79 21.80 6.76 16.60
C VAL A 79 21.29 5.85 15.49
N ASP A 80 21.96 4.73 15.23
CA ASP A 80 21.53 3.76 14.22
C ASP A 80 20.20 3.08 14.60
N GLU A 81 19.99 2.77 15.88
CA GLU A 81 18.72 2.20 16.37
C GLU A 81 17.55 3.18 16.19
N ARG A 82 17.74 4.46 16.54
CA ARG A 82 16.72 5.51 16.35
C ARG A 82 16.40 5.73 14.86
N LEU A 83 17.41 5.67 14.00
CA LEU A 83 17.22 5.81 12.55
C LEU A 83 16.48 4.60 11.95
N ALA A 84 16.81 3.39 12.41
CA ALA A 84 16.11 2.17 12.02
C ALA A 84 14.64 2.19 12.46
N SER A 85 14.37 2.61 13.69
CA SER A 85 13.01 2.79 14.23
C SER A 85 12.20 3.83 13.42
N SER A 86 12.82 4.95 13.04
CA SER A 86 12.15 5.97 12.24
C SER A 86 11.79 5.48 10.83
N ARG A 87 12.67 4.70 10.20
CA ARG A 87 12.42 4.11 8.87
C ARG A 87 11.34 3.03 8.90
N SER A 88 11.29 2.21 9.94
CA SER A 88 10.23 1.19 10.07
C SER A 88 8.87 1.83 10.30
N LEU A 89 8.80 2.89 11.13
CA LEU A 89 7.58 3.66 11.34
C LEU A 89 7.09 4.30 10.04
N LEU A 90 8.00 4.93 9.27
CA LEU A 90 7.66 5.55 7.98
C LEU A 90 7.05 4.53 7.01
N ARG A 91 7.64 3.32 6.91
CA ARG A 91 7.11 2.24 6.07
C ARG A 91 5.75 1.75 6.56
N ALA A 92 5.57 1.58 7.87
CA ALA A 92 4.29 1.17 8.43
C ALA A 92 3.18 2.21 8.16
N THR A 93 3.51 3.51 8.26
CA THR A 93 2.58 4.58 7.90
C THR A 93 2.27 4.58 6.41
N ASP A 94 3.28 4.31 5.57
CA ASP A 94 3.10 4.23 4.13
C ASP A 94 2.13 3.11 3.75
N THR A 95 2.34 1.92 4.31
CA THR A 95 1.45 0.76 4.14
C THR A 95 0.04 1.01 4.62
N ALA A 96 -0.12 1.65 5.78
CA ALA A 96 -1.44 2.03 6.28
C ALA A 96 -2.16 3.00 5.33
N VAL A 97 -1.44 3.95 4.73
CA VAL A 97 -2.02 4.89 3.77
C VAL A 97 -2.43 4.17 2.47
N HIS A 98 -1.67 3.18 1.99
CA HIS A 98 -2.08 2.35 0.83
C HIS A 98 -3.38 1.63 1.15
N GLY A 99 -3.44 0.97 2.32
CA GLY A 99 -4.65 0.36 2.85
C GLY A 99 -5.83 1.33 2.88
N LEU A 100 -5.66 2.54 3.39
CA LEU A 100 -6.73 3.54 3.46
C LEU A 100 -7.23 3.94 2.06
N ILE A 101 -6.33 4.21 1.12
CA ILE A 101 -6.71 4.57 -0.25
C ILE A 101 -7.49 3.42 -0.91
N GLY A 102 -7.02 2.17 -0.78
CA GLY A 102 -7.71 0.99 -1.30
C GLY A 102 -9.09 0.80 -0.64
N GLY A 103 -9.16 0.90 0.68
CA GLY A 103 -10.39 0.81 1.46
C GLY A 103 -11.43 1.86 1.08
N PHE A 104 -11.05 3.14 1.05
CA PHE A 104 -11.94 4.24 0.67
C PHE A 104 -12.37 4.17 -0.79
N SER A 105 -11.47 3.76 -1.69
CA SER A 105 -11.82 3.53 -3.10
C SER A 105 -12.89 2.45 -3.24
N TYR A 106 -12.73 1.32 -2.54
CA TYR A 106 -13.72 0.24 -2.58
C TYR A 106 -15.05 0.64 -1.93
N TRP A 107 -15.00 1.32 -0.77
CA TRP A 107 -16.20 1.81 -0.11
C TRP A 107 -16.99 2.76 -1.03
N MET A 108 -16.30 3.67 -1.72
CA MET A 108 -16.92 4.55 -2.71
C MET A 108 -17.53 3.75 -3.88
N ALA A 109 -16.85 2.71 -4.36
CA ALA A 109 -17.39 1.84 -5.39
C ALA A 109 -18.68 1.11 -4.93
N CYS A 110 -18.75 0.65 -3.67
CA CYS A 110 -19.95 0.08 -3.08
C CYS A 110 -21.11 1.08 -2.96
N ILE A 111 -20.83 2.36 -2.68
CA ILE A 111 -21.87 3.40 -2.64
C ILE A 111 -22.48 3.60 -4.04
N ILE A 112 -21.66 3.56 -5.09
CA ILE A 112 -22.09 3.76 -6.49
C ILE A 112 -22.77 2.50 -7.04
N CYS A 113 -22.21 1.33 -6.72
CA CYS A 113 -22.71 0.02 -7.14
C CYS A 113 -22.86 -0.89 -5.91
N PRO A 114 -24.05 -0.88 -5.26
CA PRO A 114 -24.31 -1.67 -4.05
C PRO A 114 -24.17 -3.19 -4.23
N ASP A 115 -24.26 -3.68 -5.46
CA ASP A 115 -24.05 -5.09 -5.80
C ASP A 115 -22.60 -5.55 -5.53
N LEU A 116 -21.65 -4.62 -5.30
CA LEU A 116 -20.25 -4.91 -4.96
C LEU A 116 -20.02 -5.13 -3.45
N VAL A 117 -21.03 -4.98 -2.60
CA VAL A 117 -20.86 -5.19 -1.15
C VAL A 117 -20.58 -6.67 -0.87
N LEU A 118 -19.48 -6.96 -0.16
CA LEU A 118 -19.15 -8.30 0.29
C LEU A 118 -20.11 -8.71 1.41
N ASN A 119 -20.95 -9.70 1.13
CA ASN A 119 -21.88 -10.24 2.12
C ASN A 119 -21.11 -11.08 3.14
N VAL A 120 -21.02 -10.58 4.37
CA VAL A 120 -20.32 -11.26 5.45
C VAL A 120 -20.90 -12.64 5.70
N ASN A 121 -22.23 -12.79 5.64
CA ASN A 121 -22.88 -14.06 5.95
C ASN A 121 -22.58 -15.16 4.93
N ILE A 122 -22.28 -14.79 3.68
CA ILE A 122 -21.84 -15.75 2.66
C ILE A 122 -20.40 -16.18 2.93
N LEU A 123 -19.53 -15.24 3.30
CA LEU A 123 -18.09 -15.50 3.44
C LEU A 123 -17.70 -16.14 4.79
N LEU A 124 -18.35 -15.74 5.88
CA LEU A 124 -18.01 -16.15 7.25
C LEU A 124 -18.05 -17.69 7.48
N PRO A 125 -19.05 -18.42 6.96
CA PRO A 125 -19.11 -19.88 7.08
C PRO A 125 -17.89 -20.58 6.47
N TYR A 126 -17.38 -20.08 5.34
CA TYR A 126 -16.17 -20.62 4.71
C TYR A 126 -14.90 -20.33 5.51
N LEU A 127 -14.91 -19.28 6.33
CA LEU A 127 -13.81 -18.93 7.23
C LEU A 127 -13.90 -19.65 8.59
N GLY A 128 -14.91 -20.49 8.81
CA GLY A 128 -15.06 -21.28 10.04
C GLY A 128 -15.53 -20.48 11.26
N PHE A 129 -15.94 -19.22 11.08
CA PHE A 129 -16.57 -18.45 12.15
C PHE A 129 -18.08 -18.72 12.12
N GLY A 130 -18.62 -19.27 13.23
CA GLY A 130 -20.04 -19.55 13.35
C GLY A 130 -20.89 -18.29 13.23
N SER A 131 -21.94 -18.34 12.41
CA SER A 131 -22.89 -17.24 12.28
C SER A 131 -23.79 -17.17 13.52
N THR A 132 -23.49 -16.27 14.43
CA THR A 132 -24.33 -15.96 15.60
C THR A 132 -25.29 -14.82 15.28
N SER A 133 -26.25 -15.06 14.38
CA SER A 133 -27.30 -14.08 14.10
C SER A 133 -28.35 -14.11 15.22
N ASN A 134 -28.26 -13.17 16.17
CA ASN A 134 -29.36 -12.92 17.10
C ASN A 134 -30.50 -12.25 16.32
N GLY A 135 -31.70 -12.84 16.35
CA GLY A 135 -32.81 -12.54 15.44
C GLY A 135 -33.49 -11.17 15.55
N HIS A 136 -32.77 -10.10 15.85
CA HIS A 136 -33.33 -8.75 16.02
C HIS A 136 -32.53 -7.62 15.34
N GLU A 137 -31.49 -7.93 14.57
CA GLU A 137 -30.75 -6.92 13.80
C GLU A 137 -31.60 -6.35 12.66
N THR A 138 -31.60 -5.03 12.52
CA THR A 138 -32.31 -4.34 11.44
C THR A 138 -31.55 -4.49 10.11
N ALA A 139 -32.26 -4.50 8.97
CA ALA A 139 -31.63 -4.59 7.64
C ALA A 139 -30.53 -3.53 7.39
N ARG A 140 -30.65 -2.37 8.06
CA ARG A 140 -29.65 -1.30 8.00
C ARG A 140 -28.36 -1.64 8.72
N GLU A 141 -28.42 -2.34 9.86
CA GLU A 141 -27.25 -2.77 10.61
C GLU A 141 -26.47 -3.83 9.83
N PHE A 142 -27.17 -4.77 9.19
CA PHE A 142 -26.56 -5.74 8.28
C PHE A 142 -25.78 -5.08 7.15
N LEU A 143 -26.40 -4.14 6.43
CA LEU A 143 -25.74 -3.44 5.32
C LEU A 143 -24.52 -2.64 5.79
N GLN A 144 -24.62 -1.96 6.95
CA GLN A 144 -23.50 -1.21 7.50
C GLN A 144 -22.32 -2.11 7.88
N ARG A 145 -22.61 -3.29 8.43
CA ARG A 145 -21.61 -4.31 8.77
C ARG A 145 -20.91 -4.84 7.52
N ASP A 146 -21.66 -5.17 6.47
CA ASP A 146 -21.11 -5.71 5.21
C ASP A 146 -20.27 -4.68 4.45
N VAL A 147 -20.69 -3.40 4.45
CA VAL A 147 -19.91 -2.30 3.88
C VAL A 147 -18.62 -2.07 4.67
N PHE A 148 -18.68 -2.07 6.00
CA PHE A 148 -17.49 -1.94 6.84
C PHE A 148 -16.53 -3.12 6.63
N PHE A 149 -17.06 -4.34 6.56
CA PHE A 149 -16.27 -5.52 6.26
C PHE A 149 -15.59 -5.41 4.89
N SER A 150 -16.33 -4.97 3.88
CA SER A 150 -15.81 -4.71 2.53
C SER A 150 -14.64 -3.73 2.54
N PHE A 151 -14.78 -2.64 3.29
CA PHE A 151 -13.71 -1.67 3.51
C PHE A 151 -12.48 -2.33 4.16
N CYS A 152 -12.65 -3.10 5.23
CA CYS A 152 -11.56 -3.76 5.94
C CYS A 152 -10.82 -4.76 5.04
N VAL A 153 -11.54 -5.55 4.25
CA VAL A 153 -10.92 -6.50 3.31
C VAL A 153 -10.12 -5.75 2.25
N ALA A 154 -10.68 -4.69 1.64
CA ALA A 154 -9.96 -3.86 0.68
C ALA A 154 -8.71 -3.20 1.29
N PHE A 155 -8.82 -2.69 2.52
CA PHE A 155 -7.70 -2.14 3.28
C PHE A 155 -6.59 -3.17 3.48
N MET A 156 -6.96 -4.38 3.92
CA MET A 156 -5.99 -5.45 4.18
C MET A 156 -5.33 -5.92 2.89
N ILE A 157 -6.10 -6.14 1.81
CA ILE A 157 -5.53 -6.55 0.51
C ILE A 157 -4.56 -5.49 0.01
N SER A 158 -4.95 -4.21 0.03
CA SER A 158 -4.07 -3.14 -0.43
C SER A 158 -2.82 -3.00 0.42
N SER A 159 -2.93 -3.14 1.76
CA SER A 159 -1.77 -3.16 2.67
C SER A 159 -0.87 -4.38 2.44
N CYS A 160 -1.45 -5.53 2.09
CA CYS A 160 -0.70 -6.76 1.84
C CYS A 160 0.17 -6.68 0.58
N ILE A 161 -0.19 -5.82 -0.39
CA ILE A 161 0.63 -5.63 -1.59
C ILE A 161 2.00 -5.06 -1.19
N ASP A 162 2.06 -4.15 -0.21
CA ASP A 162 3.32 -3.57 0.29
C ASP A 162 4.12 -4.51 1.19
N LEU A 163 3.53 -5.62 1.67
CA LEU A 163 4.28 -6.57 2.52
C LEU A 163 5.45 -7.20 1.76
N ASP A 164 5.43 -7.22 0.42
CA ASP A 164 6.55 -7.70 -0.38
C ASP A 164 7.82 -6.85 -0.17
N HIS A 165 7.69 -5.55 0.11
CA HIS A 165 8.79 -4.68 0.50
C HIS A 165 9.38 -5.07 1.85
N ILE A 166 8.54 -5.45 2.82
CA ILE A 166 8.98 -5.89 4.14
C ILE A 166 9.71 -7.23 4.01
N VAL A 167 9.10 -8.20 3.33
CA VAL A 167 9.69 -9.53 3.11
C VAL A 167 11.03 -9.42 2.39
N LYS A 168 11.15 -8.54 1.40
CA LYS A 168 12.43 -8.28 0.71
C LYS A 168 13.46 -7.62 1.62
N ALA A 169 13.05 -6.63 2.42
CA ALA A 169 13.96 -5.98 3.36
C ALA A 169 14.49 -6.94 4.43
N VAL A 170 13.71 -7.96 4.82
CA VAL A 170 14.13 -9.00 5.76
C VAL A 170 15.05 -10.03 5.10
N ASN A 171 14.76 -10.42 3.86
CA ASN A 171 15.47 -11.53 3.19
C ASN A 171 16.77 -11.12 2.46
N ALA A 172 16.99 -9.84 2.18
CA ALA A 172 18.16 -9.39 1.44
C ALA A 172 19.15 -8.62 2.33
N ALA A 173 20.40 -9.09 2.41
CA ALA A 173 21.51 -8.41 3.09
C ALA A 173 21.91 -7.05 2.45
N SER A 174 21.40 -6.77 1.24
CA SER A 174 21.50 -5.49 0.53
C SER A 174 20.79 -5.66 -0.83
N PRO A 175 19.47 -5.48 -0.94
CA PRO A 175 18.84 -5.51 -2.26
C PRO A 175 19.16 -4.19 -2.97
N ALA A 176 19.58 -4.30 -4.21
CA ALA A 176 19.76 -3.12 -5.04
C ALA A 176 18.39 -2.46 -5.30
N PRO A 177 18.28 -1.12 -5.33
CA PRO A 177 17.00 -0.39 -5.40
C PRO A 177 16.09 -0.75 -6.57
N TRP A 178 16.62 -1.43 -7.58
CA TRP A 178 15.95 -1.78 -8.84
C TRP A 178 15.31 -3.17 -8.86
N GLU A 179 15.49 -4.01 -7.83
CA GLU A 179 14.79 -5.29 -7.74
C GLU A 179 13.39 -5.12 -7.10
N ARG A 180 12.44 -4.55 -7.84
CA ARG A 180 11.04 -4.39 -7.38
C ARG A 180 10.39 -5.74 -7.09
N GLY A 181 9.53 -5.78 -6.06
CA GLY A 181 8.75 -6.96 -5.66
C GLY A 181 8.00 -7.62 -6.81
N TRP A 182 7.74 -8.93 -6.75
CA TRP A 182 6.92 -9.59 -7.78
C TRP A 182 5.47 -9.07 -7.78
N LEU A 183 4.98 -8.55 -6.65
CA LEU A 183 3.65 -7.95 -6.54
C LEU A 183 3.63 -6.47 -6.95
N HIS A 184 4.79 -5.80 -6.93
CA HIS A 184 4.97 -4.44 -7.50
C HIS A 184 5.01 -4.42 -9.03
N LEU A 185 5.16 -5.58 -9.66
CA LEU A 185 4.93 -5.71 -11.08
C LEU A 185 3.44 -5.49 -11.35
N SER A 186 3.08 -4.44 -12.09
CA SER A 186 1.66 -4.12 -12.32
C SER A 186 0.93 -5.18 -13.14
N LEU A 187 1.68 -5.96 -13.94
CA LEU A 187 1.11 -6.89 -14.91
C LEU A 187 0.44 -8.12 -14.29
N PRO A 188 1.07 -8.88 -13.37
CA PRO A 188 0.45 -10.08 -12.80
C PRO A 188 -0.85 -9.81 -12.02
N PRO A 189 -0.95 -8.83 -11.11
CA PRO A 189 -2.21 -8.54 -10.43
C PRO A 189 -3.29 -8.00 -11.38
N LEU A 190 -2.88 -7.23 -12.40
CA LEU A 190 -3.80 -6.79 -13.46
C LEU A 190 -4.28 -7.96 -14.34
N ALA A 191 -3.40 -8.91 -14.66
CA ALA A 191 -3.76 -10.12 -15.40
C ALA A 191 -4.74 -10.97 -14.59
N LEU A 192 -4.53 -11.12 -13.28
CA LEU A 192 -5.48 -11.78 -12.39
C LEU A 192 -6.84 -11.09 -12.41
N THR A 193 -6.86 -9.76 -12.35
CA THR A 193 -8.10 -8.97 -12.47
C THR A 193 -8.81 -9.23 -13.80
N CYS A 194 -8.08 -9.24 -14.92
CA CYS A 194 -8.63 -9.55 -16.23
C CYS A 194 -9.18 -10.98 -16.32
N ILE A 195 -8.50 -11.96 -15.72
CA ILE A 195 -8.98 -13.35 -15.64
C ILE A 195 -10.29 -13.42 -14.84
N LEU A 196 -10.37 -12.72 -13.71
CA LEU A 196 -11.57 -12.69 -12.88
C LEU A 196 -12.75 -12.05 -13.62
N TYR A 197 -12.56 -10.90 -14.30
CA TYR A 197 -13.61 -10.31 -15.13
C TYR A 197 -14.01 -11.20 -16.31
N SER A 198 -13.05 -11.84 -16.98
CA SER A 198 -13.33 -12.75 -18.10
C SER A 198 -14.10 -13.98 -17.63
N SER A 199 -13.74 -14.52 -16.46
CA SER A 199 -14.45 -15.63 -15.82
C SER A 199 -15.85 -15.20 -15.39
N ALA A 200 -15.99 -14.02 -14.79
CA ALA A 200 -17.30 -13.46 -14.46
C ALA A 200 -18.19 -13.36 -15.69
N TYR A 201 -17.67 -12.84 -16.80
CA TYR A 201 -18.40 -12.69 -18.05
C TYR A 201 -18.80 -14.04 -18.67
N SER A 202 -17.91 -15.03 -18.62
CA SER A 202 -18.13 -16.35 -19.23
C SER A 202 -19.10 -17.22 -18.43
N PHE A 203 -19.08 -17.11 -17.10
CA PHE A 203 -19.87 -17.96 -16.19
C PHE A 203 -21.04 -17.22 -15.53
N HIS A 204 -21.22 -15.93 -15.80
CA HIS A 204 -22.24 -15.07 -15.19
C HIS A 204 -22.18 -15.04 -13.66
N LEU A 205 -20.97 -15.12 -13.08
CA LEU A 205 -20.74 -15.16 -11.64
C LEU A 205 -20.55 -13.75 -11.08
N LEU A 206 -21.54 -13.29 -10.30
CA LEU A 206 -21.50 -11.97 -9.63
C LEU A 206 -20.30 -11.85 -8.67
N TRP A 207 -20.03 -12.91 -7.90
CA TRP A 207 -18.88 -12.97 -7.00
C TRP A 207 -17.54 -12.69 -7.68
N CYS A 208 -17.37 -13.17 -8.92
CA CYS A 208 -16.16 -12.90 -9.70
C CYS A 208 -16.04 -11.42 -10.09
N VAL A 209 -17.15 -10.73 -10.38
CA VAL A 209 -17.14 -9.27 -10.63
C VAL A 209 -16.72 -8.52 -9.36
N THR A 210 -17.27 -8.91 -8.21
CA THR A 210 -16.95 -8.30 -6.91
C THR A 210 -15.48 -8.48 -6.57
N CYS A 211 -14.96 -9.71 -6.64
CA CYS A 211 -13.54 -10.01 -6.44
C CYS A 211 -12.63 -9.29 -7.45
N ALA A 212 -13.03 -9.24 -8.73
CA ALA A 212 -12.26 -8.53 -9.76
C ALA A 212 -12.17 -7.04 -9.45
N THR A 213 -13.28 -6.42 -9.05
CA THR A 213 -13.33 -4.99 -8.71
C THR A 213 -12.49 -4.69 -7.48
N LEU A 214 -12.57 -5.55 -6.46
CA LEU A 214 -11.78 -5.46 -5.23
C LEU A 214 -10.28 -5.53 -5.51
N CYS A 215 -9.88 -6.51 -6.33
CA CYS A 215 -8.49 -6.69 -6.77
C CYS A 215 -8.03 -5.47 -7.59
N MET A 216 -8.83 -5.05 -8.59
CA MET A 216 -8.54 -3.91 -9.45
C MET A 216 -8.29 -2.64 -8.65
N LEU A 217 -9.20 -2.31 -7.72
CA LEU A 217 -9.08 -1.09 -6.91
C LEU A 217 -7.89 -1.15 -5.96
N SER A 218 -7.67 -2.28 -5.29
CA SER A 218 -6.55 -2.44 -4.36
C SER A 218 -5.20 -2.34 -5.07
N VAL A 219 -5.07 -2.99 -6.23
CA VAL A 219 -3.85 -3.03 -7.05
C VAL A 219 -3.59 -1.69 -7.72
N LEU A 220 -4.57 -1.15 -8.47
CA LEU A 220 -4.35 0.08 -9.23
C LEU A 220 -4.14 1.28 -8.32
N SER A 221 -4.86 1.37 -7.19
CA SER A 221 -4.65 2.48 -6.25
C SER A 221 -3.24 2.45 -5.64
N HIS A 222 -2.73 1.27 -5.31
CA HIS A 222 -1.37 1.07 -4.85
C HIS A 222 -0.35 1.48 -5.95
N HIS A 223 -0.46 0.96 -7.18
CA HIS A 223 0.46 1.33 -8.25
C HIS A 223 0.39 2.81 -8.64
N ILE A 224 -0.79 3.42 -8.64
CA ILE A 224 -0.95 4.86 -8.91
C ILE A 224 -0.16 5.68 -7.88
N ARG A 225 -0.21 5.29 -6.60
CA ARG A 225 0.56 5.94 -5.54
C ARG A 225 2.06 5.72 -5.70
N ASP A 226 2.49 4.50 -5.96
CA ASP A 226 3.89 4.18 -6.24
C ASP A 226 4.44 4.94 -7.45
N GLY A 227 3.57 5.18 -8.43
CA GLY A 227 3.87 5.97 -9.62
C GLY A 227 4.38 7.37 -9.29
N VAL A 228 3.97 7.97 -8.17
CA VAL A 228 4.42 9.30 -7.72
C VAL A 228 5.88 9.30 -7.25
N HIS A 229 6.39 8.18 -6.78
CA HIS A 229 7.76 8.08 -6.29
C HIS A 229 8.70 7.50 -7.34
N HIS A 230 8.23 6.50 -8.09
CA HIS A 230 9.12 5.69 -8.92
C HIS A 230 8.62 5.48 -10.36
N GLY A 231 7.48 6.07 -10.73
CA GLY A 231 6.80 5.76 -11.99
C GLY A 231 6.13 4.37 -11.98
N LEU A 232 5.22 4.17 -12.93
CA LEU A 232 4.50 2.91 -13.10
C LEU A 232 5.41 1.88 -13.76
N ASP A 233 5.45 0.67 -13.21
CA ASP A 233 6.24 -0.43 -13.77
C ASP A 233 5.33 -1.47 -14.40
N PHE A 234 5.43 -1.58 -15.72
CA PHE A 234 4.69 -2.52 -16.55
C PHE A 234 5.60 -3.62 -17.11
N TYR A 235 6.63 -4.05 -16.38
CA TYR A 235 7.50 -5.13 -16.83
C TYR A 235 6.70 -6.33 -17.40
N PRO A 236 7.06 -6.85 -18.59
CA PRO A 236 8.27 -6.53 -19.38
C PRO A 236 8.13 -5.35 -20.37
N LEU A 237 6.99 -4.65 -20.40
CA LEU A 237 6.74 -3.57 -21.36
C LEU A 237 7.56 -2.30 -21.10
N GLY A 238 8.04 -2.13 -19.87
CA GLY A 238 8.90 -1.01 -19.45
C GLY A 238 8.31 -0.23 -18.29
N THR A 239 8.94 0.92 -17.98
CA THR A 239 8.53 1.82 -16.90
C THR A 239 8.12 3.18 -17.45
N THR A 240 7.21 3.86 -16.77
CA THR A 240 6.85 5.26 -17.06
C THR A 240 7.71 6.21 -16.24
N PRO A 241 7.86 7.48 -16.65
CA PRO A 241 8.39 8.50 -15.75
C PRO A 241 7.48 8.67 -14.52
N VAL A 242 8.04 9.33 -13.50
CA VAL A 242 7.33 9.68 -12.26
C VAL A 242 6.06 10.47 -12.57
N LEU A 243 4.95 10.08 -11.95
CA LEU A 243 3.65 10.71 -12.15
C LEU A 243 3.65 12.12 -11.53
N PRO A 244 3.22 13.15 -12.27
CA PRO A 244 3.03 14.46 -11.68
C PRO A 244 1.88 14.39 -10.65
N TYR A 245 2.04 15.10 -9.52
CA TYR A 245 1.15 14.97 -8.37
C TYR A 245 -0.33 15.22 -8.70
N TRP A 246 -0.63 16.21 -9.55
CA TRP A 246 -2.01 16.49 -9.97
C TRP A 246 -2.65 15.30 -10.70
N LEU A 247 -1.86 14.56 -11.50
CA LEU A 247 -2.35 13.40 -12.26
C LEU A 247 -2.62 12.23 -11.31
N TYR A 248 -1.76 12.03 -10.31
CA TYR A 248 -2.00 11.08 -9.24
C TYR A 248 -3.34 11.33 -8.54
N VAL A 249 -3.59 12.57 -8.07
CA VAL A 249 -4.85 12.92 -7.40
C VAL A 249 -6.05 12.65 -8.32
N VAL A 250 -5.97 13.08 -9.59
CA VAL A 250 -7.05 12.86 -10.57
C VAL A 250 -7.32 11.36 -10.79
N LEU A 251 -6.26 10.56 -10.97
CA LEU A 251 -6.40 9.11 -11.19
C LEU A 251 -6.98 8.41 -9.96
N THR A 252 -6.52 8.72 -8.75
CA THR A 252 -7.05 8.14 -7.52
C THR A 252 -8.54 8.43 -7.33
N LEU A 253 -9.02 9.61 -7.73
CA LEU A 253 -10.44 9.98 -7.63
C LEU A 253 -11.31 9.38 -8.73
N ILE A 254 -10.78 9.27 -9.95
CA ILE A 254 -11.49 8.69 -11.10
C ILE A 254 -11.58 7.16 -10.99
N LEU A 255 -10.56 6.52 -10.41
CA LEU A 255 -10.45 5.07 -10.32
C LEU A 255 -11.73 4.39 -9.76
N PRO A 256 -12.26 4.73 -8.57
CA PRO A 256 -13.49 4.10 -8.05
C PRO A 256 -14.73 4.41 -8.89
N LEU A 257 -14.80 5.56 -9.57
CA LEU A 257 -15.91 5.88 -10.49
C LEU A 257 -15.90 4.94 -11.69
N VAL A 258 -14.75 4.83 -12.37
CA VAL A 258 -14.63 4.02 -13.58
C VAL A 258 -14.84 2.54 -13.27
N SER A 259 -14.22 2.03 -12.21
CA SER A 259 -14.37 0.63 -11.81
C SER A 259 -15.81 0.29 -11.42
N SER A 260 -16.49 1.16 -10.65
CA SER A 260 -17.89 0.92 -10.28
C SER A 260 -18.84 0.97 -11.47
N HIS A 261 -18.63 1.88 -12.44
CA HIS A 261 -19.40 1.91 -13.67
C HIS A 261 -19.19 0.67 -14.54
N LEU A 262 -17.94 0.22 -14.68
CA LEU A 262 -17.61 -1.01 -15.40
C LEU A 262 -18.34 -2.22 -14.79
N SER A 263 -18.22 -2.39 -13.48
CA SER A 263 -18.83 -3.51 -12.77
C SER A 263 -20.36 -3.44 -12.82
N SER A 264 -20.94 -2.24 -12.65
CA SER A 264 -22.39 -2.04 -12.77
C SER A 264 -22.90 -2.43 -14.16
N ALA A 265 -22.19 -2.05 -15.24
CA ALA A 265 -22.57 -2.41 -16.59
C ALA A 265 -22.54 -3.93 -16.81
N ILE A 266 -21.50 -4.62 -16.33
CA ILE A 266 -21.38 -6.09 -16.43
C ILE A 266 -22.52 -6.77 -15.66
N ILE A 267 -22.79 -6.31 -14.43
CA ILE A 267 -23.84 -6.88 -13.57
C ILE A 267 -25.23 -6.68 -14.19
N GLN A 268 -25.50 -5.50 -14.76
CA GLN A 268 -26.75 -5.23 -15.47
C GLN A 268 -26.94 -6.16 -16.66
N GLN A 269 -25.88 -6.44 -17.42
CA GLN A 269 -25.95 -7.41 -18.52
C GLN A 269 -26.29 -8.82 -18.00
N PHE A 270 -25.72 -9.26 -16.87
CA PHE A 270 -26.05 -10.57 -16.30
C PHE A 270 -27.51 -10.63 -15.83
N LYS A 271 -27.97 -9.58 -15.12
CA LYS A 271 -29.36 -9.43 -14.71
C LYS A 271 -30.32 -9.53 -15.90
N SER A 272 -29.99 -8.88 -17.03
CA SER A 272 -30.82 -8.91 -18.23
C SER A 272 -30.87 -10.27 -18.95
N LYS A 273 -29.85 -11.11 -18.80
CA LYS A 273 -29.78 -12.42 -19.48
C LYS A 273 -30.42 -13.55 -18.67
N LEU A 274 -30.42 -13.42 -17.35
CA LEU A 274 -30.87 -14.48 -16.46
C LEU A 274 -32.38 -14.48 -16.21
N ASP A 275 -33.11 -13.44 -16.64
CA ASP A 275 -34.54 -13.21 -16.33
C ASP A 275 -34.87 -13.36 -14.83
N ILE A 276 -33.85 -13.24 -13.97
CA ILE A 276 -34.01 -13.40 -12.53
C ILE A 276 -34.70 -12.14 -12.01
N PRO A 277 -35.86 -12.25 -11.34
CA PRO A 277 -36.47 -11.12 -10.68
C PRO A 277 -35.47 -10.57 -9.64
N ALA A 278 -35.35 -9.24 -9.56
CA ALA A 278 -34.32 -8.56 -8.79
C ALA A 278 -34.24 -8.96 -7.30
N SER A 279 -35.25 -9.66 -6.76
CA SER A 279 -35.29 -10.21 -5.41
C SER A 279 -34.37 -11.41 -5.18
N ASP A 280 -34.10 -12.23 -6.21
CA ASP A 280 -33.52 -13.56 -6.01
C ASP A 280 -32.00 -13.58 -6.25
N LEU A 281 -31.41 -12.47 -6.70
CA LEU A 281 -29.98 -12.39 -7.03
C LEU A 281 -29.07 -12.28 -5.79
N TYR A 282 -29.62 -12.02 -4.61
CA TYR A 282 -28.81 -11.90 -3.37
C TYR A 282 -28.37 -13.25 -2.78
N ILE A 283 -28.75 -14.36 -3.42
CA ILE A 283 -28.53 -15.72 -2.90
C ILE A 283 -27.41 -16.46 -3.66
N ILE A 284 -26.85 -15.89 -4.73
CA ILE A 284 -25.80 -16.51 -5.57
C ILE A 284 -24.50 -15.70 -5.46
#